data_AF-A0A2W2GYK2-F1
#
_entry.id   AF-A0A2W2GYK2-F1
#
_cell.length_a   1.000
_cell.length_b   1.000
_cell.length_c   1.000
_cell.angle_alpha   90.00
_cell.angle_beta   90.00
_cell.angle_gamma   90.00
#
_symmetry.space_group_name_H-M   'P 1'
#
loop_
_entity.id
_entity.type
_entity.pdbx_description
1 polymer ?
#
loop_
_entity_poly.entity_id
_entity_poly.type
_entity_poly.pdbx_seq_one_letter_code
_entity_poly.pdbx_strand_id
1 'polypeptide(L)'
;MWTIRTRDPAMPDAPDHCYMLPSITFENLAVEYGLDPDDIDELLRVAILQLEIPAKMMTSSGAARDLLRGGRPVTLDNAESTAQAREAHLKRIALVEADHVRIAWPKPGMRVLARTLDADVSSETEVDPYQRLEALKATYRPDRKRMGEKRMALSTVLGREV
;
A
#
# COMPACT_ATOMS: atom_id res chain seq x y z
N MET A 1 8.45 3.27 -11.30
CA MET A 1 7.06 3.67 -11.02
C MET A 1 6.20 2.45 -11.31
N TRP A 2 5.25 2.11 -10.45
CA TRP A 2 4.56 0.82 -10.49
C TRP A 2 3.07 1.01 -10.61
N THR A 3 2.48 0.34 -11.61
CA THR A 3 1.05 0.30 -11.83
C THR A 3 0.47 -1.04 -11.49
N ILE A 4 -0.48 -1.01 -10.56
CA ILE A 4 -1.28 -2.17 -10.19
C ILE A 4 -2.74 -1.80 -10.35
N ARG A 5 -3.49 -2.77 -10.88
CA ARG A 5 -4.88 -2.64 -11.23
C ARG A 5 -5.75 -3.08 -10.06
N THR A 6 -6.62 -2.19 -9.61
CA THR A 6 -7.68 -2.51 -8.66
C THR A 6 -9.00 -2.62 -9.41
N ARG A 7 -9.83 -3.57 -8.96
CA ARG A 7 -11.20 -3.75 -9.47
C ARG A 7 -12.18 -3.73 -8.32
N ASP A 8 -13.25 -2.97 -8.49
CA ASP A 8 -14.43 -3.00 -7.62
C ASP A 8 -15.20 -4.31 -7.90
N PRO A 9 -15.36 -5.22 -6.92
CA PRO A 9 -16.09 -6.45 -7.10
C PRO A 9 -17.59 -6.23 -7.33
N ALA A 10 -18.15 -5.09 -6.92
CA ALA A 10 -19.53 -4.72 -7.19
C ALA A 10 -19.74 -4.16 -8.62
N MET A 11 -18.66 -3.74 -9.29
CA MET A 11 -18.67 -3.23 -10.66
C MET A 11 -17.60 -3.91 -11.52
N PRO A 12 -17.80 -5.18 -11.93
CA PRO A 12 -16.77 -5.96 -12.62
C PRO A 12 -16.35 -5.39 -13.99
N ASP A 13 -17.21 -4.57 -14.59
CA ASP A 13 -17.00 -3.90 -15.88
C ASP A 13 -16.40 -2.48 -15.75
N ALA A 14 -16.19 -2.00 -14.51
CA ALA A 14 -15.53 -0.72 -14.29
C ALA A 14 -14.07 -0.77 -14.79
N PRO A 15 -13.54 0.35 -15.31
CA PRO A 15 -12.16 0.41 -15.74
C PRO A 15 -11.23 0.16 -14.55
N ASP A 16 -10.19 -0.65 -14.76
CA ASP A 16 -9.19 -0.89 -13.73
C ASP A 16 -8.46 0.43 -13.37
N HIS A 17 -8.26 0.71 -12.08
CA HIS A 17 -7.50 1.88 -11.66
C HIS A 17 -6.00 1.60 -11.67
N CYS A 18 -5.20 2.57 -12.09
CA CYS A 18 -3.75 2.48 -12.16
C CYS A 18 -3.14 3.44 -11.13
N TYR A 19 -2.33 2.91 -10.21
CA TYR A 19 -1.58 3.73 -9.25
C TYR A 19 -0.15 3.91 -9.70
N MET A 20 0.52 4.95 -9.24
CA MET A 20 1.95 5.14 -9.43
C MET A 20 2.59 5.27 -8.06
N LEU A 21 3.32 4.24 -7.63
CA LEU A 21 3.92 4.21 -6.30
C LEU A 21 5.42 4.59 -6.36
N PRO A 22 5.84 5.68 -5.69
CA PRO A 22 7.25 5.97 -5.43
C PRO A 22 7.90 4.87 -4.57
N SER A 23 9.18 4.56 -4.81
CA SER A 23 9.91 3.57 -4.00
C SER A 23 10.01 3.95 -2.52
N ILE A 24 9.99 5.24 -2.21
CA ILE A 24 9.97 5.75 -0.83
C ILE A 24 8.71 5.30 -0.06
N THR A 25 7.62 4.96 -0.74
CA THR A 25 6.40 4.44 -0.09
C THR A 25 6.68 3.13 0.65
N PHE A 26 7.50 2.23 0.08
CA PHE A 26 7.82 0.95 0.71
C PHE A 26 8.64 1.14 1.98
N GLU A 27 9.60 2.07 1.96
CA GLU A 27 10.39 2.42 3.13
C GLU A 27 9.54 3.07 4.21
N ASN A 28 8.60 3.94 3.82
CA ASN A 28 7.65 4.54 4.75
C ASN A 28 6.82 3.48 5.45
N LEU A 29 6.25 2.53 4.70
CA LEU A 29 5.46 1.43 5.26
C LEU A 29 6.27 0.54 6.20
N ALA A 30 7.49 0.19 5.81
CA ALA A 30 8.39 -0.61 6.63
C ALA A 30 8.80 0.12 7.93
N VAL A 31 9.02 1.43 7.88
CA VAL A 31 9.34 2.23 9.08
C VAL A 31 8.12 2.44 9.96
N GLU A 32 6.99 2.85 9.39
CA GLU A 32 5.79 3.26 10.13
C GLU A 32 5.06 2.07 10.75
N TYR A 33 5.05 0.93 10.06
CA TYR A 33 4.28 -0.24 10.48
C TYR A 33 5.15 -1.48 10.75
N GLY A 34 6.48 -1.36 10.72
CA GLY A 34 7.38 -2.47 11.00
C GLY A 34 7.20 -3.66 10.05
N LEU A 35 6.84 -3.38 8.79
CA LEU A 35 6.78 -4.39 7.73
C LEU A 35 8.18 -4.78 7.29
N ASP A 36 8.34 -5.99 6.77
CA ASP A 36 9.62 -6.42 6.23
C ASP A 36 9.92 -5.62 4.94
N PRO A 37 10.99 -4.80 4.92
CA PRO A 37 11.33 -4.03 3.73
C PRO A 37 11.80 -4.90 2.55
N ASP A 38 12.10 -6.18 2.76
CA ASP A 38 12.45 -7.10 1.69
C ASP A 38 11.21 -7.87 1.13
N ASP A 39 10.07 -7.82 1.83
CA ASP A 39 8.80 -8.40 1.34
C ASP A 39 8.05 -7.42 0.43
N ILE A 40 8.49 -7.37 -0.82
CA ILE A 40 7.91 -6.47 -1.84
C ILE A 40 6.45 -6.80 -2.14
N ASP A 41 6.04 -8.06 -2.01
CA ASP A 41 4.64 -8.45 -2.27
C ASP A 41 3.72 -7.89 -1.18
N GLU A 42 4.10 -8.01 0.10
CA GLU A 42 3.37 -7.41 1.20
C GLU A 42 3.35 -5.88 1.12
N LEU A 43 4.50 -5.25 0.86
CA LEU A 43 4.62 -3.80 0.74
C LEU A 43 3.77 -3.23 -0.40
N LEU A 44 3.77 -3.89 -1.57
CA LEU A 44 2.91 -3.50 -2.69
C LEU A 44 1.44 -3.66 -2.34
N ARG A 45 1.05 -4.80 -1.77
CA ARG A 45 -0.34 -5.06 -1.36
C ARG A 45 -0.86 -3.97 -0.42
N VAL A 46 -0.11 -3.66 0.63
CA VAL A 46 -0.47 -2.62 1.60
C VAL A 46 -0.50 -1.24 0.93
N ALA A 47 0.51 -0.91 0.11
CA ALA A 47 0.60 0.39 -0.55
C ALA A 47 -0.58 0.71 -1.47
N ILE A 48 -1.16 -0.31 -2.11
CA ILE A 48 -2.33 -0.16 -2.99
C ILE A 48 -3.60 -0.06 -2.14
N LEU A 49 -3.84 -1.04 -1.27
CA LEU A 49 -5.09 -1.16 -0.53
C LEU A 49 -5.30 0.01 0.43
N GLN A 50 -4.22 0.63 0.94
CA GLN A 50 -4.36 1.79 1.81
C GLN A 50 -4.97 3.01 1.10
N LEU A 51 -4.80 3.12 -0.23
CA LEU A 51 -5.38 4.21 -1.03
C LEU A 51 -6.90 4.07 -1.16
N GLU A 52 -7.39 2.85 -0.98
CA GLU A 52 -8.79 2.45 -1.11
C GLU A 52 -9.51 2.41 0.23
N ILE A 53 -8.86 2.75 1.35
CA ILE A 53 -9.50 2.88 2.66
C ILE A 53 -10.46 4.08 2.62
N PRO A 54 -11.79 3.87 2.61
CA PRO A 54 -12.74 4.97 2.51
C PRO A 54 -12.80 5.72 3.84
N ALA A 55 -12.80 7.06 3.78
CA ALA A 55 -12.95 7.90 4.96
C ALA A 55 -14.20 7.55 5.81
N LYS A 56 -15.26 7.04 5.17
CA LYS A 56 -16.54 6.66 5.81
C LYS A 56 -16.60 5.20 6.28
N MET A 57 -15.79 4.28 5.74
CA MET A 57 -15.82 2.86 6.11
C MET A 57 -15.50 2.63 7.59
N MET A 58 -14.72 3.56 8.14
CA MET A 58 -14.32 3.60 9.53
C MET A 58 -15.48 3.82 10.51
N THR A 59 -16.63 4.36 10.08
CA THR A 59 -17.72 4.73 11.00
C THR A 59 -18.92 3.78 11.00
N SER A 60 -19.02 2.86 10.03
CA SER A 60 -20.25 2.09 9.77
C SER A 60 -20.13 0.56 9.91
N SER A 61 -18.94 -0.01 9.93
CA SER A 61 -18.74 -1.46 10.13
C SER A 61 -18.65 -1.80 11.62
N GLY A 62 -19.47 -2.74 12.09
CA GLY A 62 -19.38 -3.26 13.47
C GLY A 62 -18.01 -3.89 13.78
N ALA A 63 -17.33 -4.44 12.76
CA ALA A 63 -15.96 -4.97 12.85
C ALA A 63 -14.88 -3.88 12.90
N ALA A 64 -15.22 -2.63 12.56
CA ALA A 64 -14.28 -1.50 12.59
C ALA A 64 -14.23 -0.78 13.95
N ARG A 65 -15.09 -1.12 14.93
CA ARG A 65 -15.09 -0.43 16.23
C ARG A 65 -13.76 -0.50 16.96
N ASP A 66 -13.09 -1.65 16.90
CA ASP A 66 -11.77 -1.86 17.52
C ASP A 66 -10.63 -1.17 16.72
N LEU A 67 -10.95 -0.65 15.53
CA LEU A 67 -10.05 0.13 14.68
C LEU A 67 -10.18 1.63 14.95
N LEU A 68 -11.02 2.03 15.91
CA LEU A 68 -11.27 3.42 16.28
C LEU A 68 -10.82 3.72 17.71
N ARG A 69 -10.24 4.91 17.90
CA ARG A 69 -10.03 5.54 19.19
C ARG A 69 -10.71 6.91 19.19
N GLY A 70 -11.64 7.13 20.13
CA GLY A 70 -12.42 8.37 20.18
C GLY A 70 -13.20 8.66 18.90
N GLY A 71 -13.68 7.61 18.21
CA GLY A 71 -14.41 7.73 16.94
C GLY A 71 -13.54 8.05 15.72
N ARG A 72 -12.21 8.09 15.88
CA ARG A 72 -11.23 8.28 14.79
C ARG A 72 -10.44 7.01 14.56
N PRO A 73 -9.94 6.77 13.34
CA PRO A 73 -9.07 5.62 13.07
C PRO A 73 -7.86 5.58 14.00
N VAL A 74 -7.51 4.39 14.49
CA VAL A 74 -6.26 4.18 15.23
C VAL A 74 -5.10 4.30 14.25
N THR A 75 -4.28 5.35 14.37
CA THR A 75 -3.08 5.55 13.54
C THR A 75 -1.85 5.73 14.42
N LEU A 76 -0.68 5.94 13.82
CA LEU A 76 0.55 6.19 14.58
C LEU A 76 0.46 7.39 15.53
N ASP A 77 -0.38 8.38 15.21
CA ASP A 77 -0.57 9.60 16.00
C ASP A 77 -1.28 9.37 17.34
N ASN A 78 -2.21 8.41 17.39
CA ASN A 78 -3.15 8.26 18.49
C ASN A 78 -3.19 6.85 19.09
N ALA A 79 -2.50 5.87 18.50
CA ALA A 79 -2.31 4.56 19.11
C ALA A 79 -1.51 4.66 20.41
N GLU A 80 -1.61 3.69 21.31
CA GLU A 80 -0.81 3.56 22.54
C GLU A 80 0.59 2.99 22.27
N SER A 81 0.73 2.23 21.19
CA SER A 81 2.01 1.72 20.71
C SER A 81 2.04 1.63 19.19
N THR A 82 3.24 1.56 18.63
CA THR A 82 3.48 1.28 17.20
C THR A 82 2.88 -0.07 16.79
N ALA A 83 2.93 -1.07 17.67
CA ALA A 83 2.30 -2.37 17.44
C ALA A 83 0.77 -2.27 17.28
N GLN A 84 0.11 -1.48 18.12
CA GLN A 84 -1.33 -1.25 17.99
C GLN A 84 -1.67 -0.50 16.69
N ALA A 85 -0.88 0.52 16.32
CA ALA A 85 -1.07 1.23 15.05
C ALA A 85 -0.93 0.30 13.85
N ARG A 86 0.10 -0.58 13.85
CA ARG A 86 0.32 -1.61 12.83
C ARG A 86 -0.88 -2.55 12.74
N GLU A 87 -1.30 -3.14 13.85
CA GLU A 87 -2.40 -4.10 13.86
C GLU A 87 -3.69 -3.47 13.31
N ALA A 88 -4.01 -2.25 13.77
CA ALA A 88 -5.18 -1.53 13.29
C ALA A 88 -5.07 -1.20 11.80
N HIS A 89 -3.89 -0.81 11.31
CA HIS A 89 -3.67 -0.56 9.88
C HIS A 89 -3.86 -1.84 9.05
N LEU A 90 -3.23 -2.95 9.42
CA LEU A 90 -3.34 -4.21 8.68
C LEU A 90 -4.77 -4.78 8.69
N LYS A 91 -5.52 -4.60 9.79
CA LYS A 91 -6.95 -4.96 9.83
C LYS A 91 -7.78 -4.13 8.84
N ARG A 92 -7.51 -2.84 8.70
CA ARG A 92 -8.18 -2.00 7.67
C ARG A 92 -7.85 -2.44 6.26
N ILE A 93 -6.58 -2.75 6.01
CA ILE A 93 -6.13 -3.31 4.72
C ILE A 93 -6.89 -4.60 4.39
N ALA A 94 -7.00 -5.51 5.37
CA ALA A 94 -7.74 -6.76 5.19
C ALA A 94 -9.24 -6.53 4.92
N LEU A 95 -9.88 -5.56 5.59
CA LEU A 95 -11.27 -5.20 5.34
C LEU A 95 -11.48 -4.65 3.92
N VAL A 96 -10.60 -3.75 3.47
CA VAL A 96 -10.68 -3.20 2.10
C VAL A 96 -10.53 -4.31 1.06
N GLU A 97 -9.58 -5.23 1.26
CA GLU A 97 -9.37 -6.34 0.34
C GLU A 97 -10.55 -7.33 0.29
N ALA A 98 -11.18 -7.57 1.45
CA ALA A 98 -12.33 -8.46 1.54
C ALA A 98 -13.59 -7.86 0.89
N ASP A 99 -13.84 -6.58 1.15
CA ASP A 99 -15.17 -6.00 0.94
C ASP A 99 -15.22 -4.96 -0.19
N HIS A 100 -14.09 -4.40 -0.63
CA HIS A 100 -14.10 -3.20 -1.50
C HIS A 100 -13.30 -3.36 -2.77
N VAL A 101 -12.12 -3.96 -2.72
CA VAL A 101 -11.22 -3.98 -3.86
C VAL A 101 -10.44 -5.29 -3.91
N ARG A 102 -10.29 -5.85 -5.12
CA ARG A 102 -9.34 -6.95 -5.35
C ARG A 102 -8.16 -6.46 -6.17
N ILE A 103 -6.96 -6.84 -5.75
CA ILE A 103 -5.73 -6.61 -6.51
C ILE A 103 -5.68 -7.62 -7.66
N ALA A 104 -5.61 -7.12 -8.89
CA ALA A 104 -5.34 -7.93 -10.06
C ALA A 104 -3.82 -8.00 -10.31
N TRP A 105 -3.18 -9.04 -9.77
CA TRP A 105 -1.75 -9.28 -10.01
C TRP A 105 -1.48 -9.59 -11.49
N PRO A 106 -0.38 -9.07 -12.07
CA PRO A 106 -0.04 -9.31 -13.45
C PRO A 106 0.31 -10.79 -13.65
N LYS A 107 -0.17 -11.37 -14.76
CA LYS A 107 0.10 -12.77 -15.13
C LYS A 107 1.18 -12.83 -16.22
N PRO A 108 2.01 -13.89 -16.25
CA PRO A 108 3.00 -14.09 -17.31
C PRO A 108 2.36 -14.02 -18.71
N GLY A 109 3.00 -13.30 -19.63
CA GLY A 109 2.57 -13.19 -21.03
C GLY A 109 1.46 -12.17 -21.29
N MET A 110 0.92 -11.50 -20.27
CA MET A 110 -0.03 -10.39 -20.44
C MET A 110 0.66 -9.18 -21.09
N ARG A 111 0.06 -8.62 -22.14
CA ARG A 111 0.54 -7.41 -22.82
C ARG A 111 -0.44 -6.27 -22.63
N VAL A 112 0.06 -5.10 -22.22
CA VAL A 112 -0.73 -3.87 -22.06
C VAL A 112 0.06 -2.69 -22.60
N LEU A 113 -0.63 -1.62 -22.99
CA LEU A 113 0.01 -0.40 -23.49
C LEU A 113 0.64 0.40 -22.33
N ALA A 114 1.86 0.91 -22.51
CA ALA A 114 2.61 1.64 -21.48
C ALA A 114 1.88 2.88 -20.94
N ARG A 115 1.08 3.56 -21.77
CA ARG A 115 0.23 4.70 -21.34
C ARG A 115 -0.74 4.36 -20.20
N THR A 116 -1.11 3.08 -20.06
CA THR A 116 -1.95 2.60 -18.95
C THR A 116 -1.16 2.25 -17.69
N LEU A 117 0.17 2.42 -17.70
CA LEU A 117 1.06 2.09 -16.57
C LEU A 117 2.00 3.23 -16.15
N ASP A 118 2.32 4.19 -17.02
CA ASP A 118 3.25 5.29 -16.73
C ASP A 118 2.67 6.62 -17.23
N ALA A 119 2.54 7.63 -16.35
CA ALA A 119 2.03 8.95 -16.73
C ALA A 119 2.99 9.78 -17.62
N ASP A 120 4.27 9.39 -17.68
CA ASP A 120 5.34 10.14 -18.38
C ASP A 120 5.72 9.57 -19.76
N VAL A 121 5.08 8.49 -20.24
CA VAL A 121 5.44 7.87 -21.51
C VAL A 121 4.47 8.33 -22.61
N SER A 122 4.93 9.25 -23.46
CA SER A 122 4.19 9.74 -24.63
C SER A 122 4.15 8.74 -25.80
N SER A 123 4.80 7.59 -25.68
CA SER A 123 4.80 6.53 -26.70
C SER A 123 3.98 5.30 -26.29
N GLU A 124 3.16 4.80 -27.22
CA GLU A 124 2.46 3.52 -27.09
C GLU A 124 3.45 2.37 -27.26
N THR A 125 4.18 2.04 -26.19
CA THR A 125 5.02 0.84 -26.16
C THR A 125 4.24 -0.29 -25.48
N GLU A 126 4.17 -1.46 -26.09
CA GLU A 126 3.67 -2.65 -25.39
C GLU A 126 4.65 -3.05 -24.28
N VAL A 127 4.12 -3.31 -23.10
CA VAL A 127 4.90 -3.73 -21.93
C VAL A 127 4.31 -4.99 -21.32
N ASP A 128 5.20 -5.81 -20.77
CA ASP A 128 4.86 -6.98 -19.95
C ASP A 128 4.88 -6.56 -18.47
N PRO A 129 3.70 -6.43 -17.83
CA PRO A 129 3.61 -6.01 -16.44
C PRO A 129 4.21 -7.03 -15.46
N TYR A 130 4.21 -8.32 -15.83
CA TYR A 130 4.80 -9.36 -15.01
C TYR A 130 6.32 -9.25 -15.01
N GLN A 131 6.94 -9.09 -16.19
CA GLN A 131 8.40 -8.87 -16.27
C GLN A 131 8.83 -7.58 -15.56
N ARG A 132 8.01 -6.52 -15.63
CA ARG A 132 8.27 -5.30 -14.85
C ARG A 132 8.25 -5.60 -13.35
N LEU A 133 7.23 -6.27 -12.84
CA LEU A 133 7.15 -6.62 -11.42
C LEU A 133 8.35 -7.46 -10.98
N GLU A 134 8.75 -8.46 -11.76
CA GLU A 134 9.96 -9.25 -11.49
C GLU A 134 11.22 -8.39 -11.48
N ALA A 135 11.34 -7.43 -12.41
CA ALA A 135 12.43 -6.48 -12.42
C ALA A 135 12.43 -5.57 -11.17
N LEU A 136 11.26 -5.18 -10.63
CA LEU A 136 11.20 -4.49 -9.34
C LEU A 136 11.85 -5.34 -8.26
N LYS A 137 11.35 -6.57 -8.09
CA LYS A 137 11.78 -7.46 -7.02
C LYS A 137 13.28 -7.73 -7.11
N ALA A 138 13.79 -7.88 -8.33
CA ALA A 138 15.20 -8.07 -8.57
C ALA A 138 16.07 -6.83 -8.24
N THR A 139 15.56 -5.62 -8.47
CA THR A 139 16.36 -4.38 -8.40
C THR A 139 16.15 -3.55 -7.15
N TYR A 140 14.99 -3.68 -6.49
CA TYR A 140 14.67 -2.90 -5.30
C TYR A 140 15.63 -3.21 -4.17
N ARG A 141 16.23 -2.16 -3.60
CA ARG A 141 17.08 -2.25 -2.42
C ARG A 141 16.61 -1.15 -1.46
N PRO A 142 16.08 -1.51 -0.27
CA PRO A 142 15.66 -0.52 0.71
C PRO A 142 16.87 0.24 1.26
N ASP A 143 16.79 1.57 1.32
CA ASP A 143 17.83 2.39 1.94
C ASP A 143 17.74 2.30 3.47
N ARG A 144 18.46 1.32 4.04
CA ARG A 144 18.47 1.04 5.48
C ARG A 144 18.94 2.24 6.32
N LYS A 145 19.83 3.07 5.78
CA LYS A 145 20.32 4.27 6.47
C LYS A 145 19.19 5.30 6.58
N ARG A 146 18.56 5.62 5.45
CA ARG A 146 17.42 6.55 5.40
C ARG A 146 16.26 6.06 6.27
N MET A 147 15.98 4.76 6.25
CA MET A 147 14.95 4.17 7.12
C MET A 147 15.28 4.34 8.61
N GLY A 148 16.54 4.14 9.01
CA GLY A 148 16.99 4.36 10.38
C GLY A 148 16.83 5.82 10.83
N GLU A 149 17.24 6.77 9.98
CA GLU A 149 17.06 8.21 10.22
C GLU A 149 15.57 8.57 10.37
N LYS A 150 14.72 8.02 9.49
CA LYS A 150 13.28 8.25 9.55
C LYS A 150 12.65 7.65 10.82
N ARG A 151 13.06 6.45 11.23
CA ARG A 151 12.61 5.82 12.48
C ARG A 151 12.96 6.67 13.69
N MET A 152 14.21 7.17 13.77
CA MET A 152 14.63 8.07 14.85
C MET A 152 13.81 9.36 14.87
N ALA A 153 13.56 9.96 13.72
CA ALA A 153 12.75 11.17 13.60
C ALA A 153 11.30 10.93 14.08
N LEU A 154 10.67 9.82 13.64
CA LEU A 154 9.34 9.44 14.08
C LEU A 154 9.29 9.16 15.59
N SER A 155 10.26 8.44 16.14
CA SER A 155 10.33 8.19 17.57
C SER A 155 10.42 9.47 18.39
N THR A 156 11.18 10.46 17.88
CA THR A 156 11.32 11.78 18.50
C THR A 156 9.98 12.53 18.50
N VAL A 157 9.27 12.53 17.37
CA VAL A 157 7.97 13.21 17.23
C VAL A 157 6.89 12.56 18.09
N LEU A 158 6.86 11.22 18.14
CA LEU A 158 5.84 10.48 18.88
C LEU A 158 6.15 10.34 20.38
N GLY A 159 7.38 10.66 20.81
CA GLY A 159 7.80 10.49 22.20
C GLY A 159 7.88 9.02 22.66
N ARG A 160 8.02 8.09 21.72
CA ARG A 160 8.10 6.63 21.96
C ARG A 160 8.89 5.93 20.86
N GLU A 161 9.27 4.69 21.09
CA GLU A 161 9.93 3.87 20.07
C GLU A 161 8.98 3.48 18.92
N VAL A 162 9.51 3.49 17.70
CA VAL A 162 8.87 3.08 16.44
C VAL A 162 9.62 1.89 15.86
#